data_AF-A0A0E7T7H7-F1
#
_entry.id   AF-A0A0E7T7H7-F1
#
_cell.length_a   1.000
_cell.length_b   1.000
_cell.length_c   1.000
_cell.angle_alpha   90.00
_cell.angle_beta   90.00
_cell.angle_gamma   90.00
#
_symmetry.space_group_name_H-M   'P 1'
#
loop_
_entity.id
_entity.type
_entity.pdbx_description
1 polymer ?
#
loop_
_entity_poly.entity_id
_entity_poly.type
_entity_poly.pdbx_seq_one_letter_code
_entity_poly.pdbx_strand_id
1 'polypeptide(L)'
;MTEKEFSQNLGIDIEIFEDGLFPDEAFYIPALKTMFLSDAISDEKRVQVALHEIGHRNHAPDTYQLFREKCELEANRNMIHHLMKAELDIAEDATTFNYLVFMEKYNLKTIADEIMVKEEYLALLN
;
A
#
# COMPACT_ATOMS: atom_id res chain seq x y z
N MET A 1 6.90 -0.22 8.01
CA MET A 1 6.95 1.18 7.52
C MET A 1 6.02 2.05 8.35
N THR A 2 6.51 3.17 8.86
CA THR A 2 5.75 4.23 9.54
C THR A 2 5.29 5.32 8.55
N GLU A 3 4.33 6.16 8.93
CA GLU A 3 3.90 7.32 8.10
C GLU A 3 5.06 8.27 7.78
N LYS A 4 5.98 8.45 8.74
CA LYS A 4 7.20 9.24 8.55
C LYS A 4 8.12 8.63 7.49
N GLU A 5 8.35 7.32 7.56
CA GLU A 5 9.16 6.61 6.56
C GLU A 5 8.49 6.63 5.19
N PHE A 6 7.17 6.45 5.12
CA PHE A 6 6.39 6.62 3.89
C PHE A 6 6.65 7.99 3.27
N SER A 7 6.48 9.05 4.08
CA SER A 7 6.59 10.43 3.60
C SER A 7 7.99 10.75 3.12
N GLN A 8 9.02 10.30 3.85
CA GLN A 8 10.42 10.49 3.49
C GLN A 8 10.81 9.71 2.24
N ASN A 9 10.37 8.45 2.12
CA ASN A 9 10.75 7.57 1.02
C ASN A 9 10.09 7.95 -0.31
N LEU A 10 8.84 8.44 -0.25
CA LEU A 10 8.06 8.77 -1.45
C LEU A 10 8.01 10.28 -1.74
N GLY A 11 8.39 11.13 -0.78
CA GLY A 11 8.25 12.59 -0.89
C GLY A 11 6.78 13.01 -0.98
N ILE A 12 5.91 12.33 -0.22
CA ILE A 12 4.46 12.52 -0.19
C ILE A 12 4.03 12.75 1.25
N ASP A 13 3.40 13.89 1.53
CA ASP A 13 2.89 14.20 2.86
C ASP A 13 1.57 13.43 3.13
N ILE A 14 1.26 13.18 4.40
CA ILE A 14 -0.02 12.61 4.83
C ILE A 14 -0.77 13.67 5.63
N GLU A 15 -2.01 13.95 5.23
CA GLU A 15 -2.94 14.83 5.93
C GLU A 15 -4.19 14.04 6.33
N ILE A 16 -4.59 14.18 7.60
CA ILE A 16 -5.80 13.54 8.12
C ILE A 16 -6.93 14.55 8.06
N PHE A 17 -8.05 14.17 7.46
CA PHE A 17 -9.24 15.00 7.43
C PHE A 17 -10.35 14.38 8.30
N GLU A 18 -11.03 15.24 9.05
CA GLU A 18 -12.23 14.87 9.79
C GLU A 18 -13.43 15.01 8.85
N ASP A 19 -13.96 13.89 8.38
CA ASP A 19 -15.21 13.90 7.62
C ASP A 19 -16.07 12.67 7.94
N GLY A 20 -17.08 12.91 8.78
CA GLY A 20 -18.06 11.89 9.14
C GLY A 20 -18.99 11.47 8.00
N LEU A 21 -18.96 12.15 6.85
CA LEU A 21 -19.74 11.78 5.66
C LEU A 21 -19.04 10.74 4.79
N PHE A 22 -17.70 10.70 4.84
CA PHE A 22 -16.88 9.80 4.03
C PHE A 22 -15.95 8.96 4.90
N PRO A 23 -16.53 8.06 5.74
CA PRO A 23 -15.73 7.12 6.50
C PRO A 23 -14.98 6.20 5.53
N ASP A 24 -13.73 5.89 5.85
CA ASP A 24 -12.84 5.02 5.09
C ASP A 24 -12.36 5.57 3.73
N GLU A 25 -12.56 6.86 3.43
CA GLU A 25 -12.00 7.46 2.22
C GLU A 25 -10.51 7.81 2.37
N ALA A 26 -9.79 7.58 1.27
CA ALA A 26 -8.41 7.99 1.07
C ALA A 26 -8.23 8.42 -0.39
N PHE A 27 -7.40 9.44 -0.64
CA PHE A 27 -7.06 9.84 -2.00
C PHE A 27 -5.75 10.62 -2.05
N TYR A 28 -5.04 10.45 -3.16
CA TYR A 28 -3.80 11.18 -3.45
C TYR A 28 -4.05 12.35 -4.40
N ILE A 29 -3.51 13.53 -4.05
CA ILE A 29 -3.50 14.69 -4.97
C ILE A 29 -2.07 14.94 -5.47
N PRO A 30 -1.73 14.56 -6.72
CA PRO A 30 -0.38 14.71 -7.27
C PRO A 30 0.16 16.13 -7.29
N ALA A 31 -0.71 17.12 -7.50
CA ALA A 31 -0.32 18.53 -7.54
C ALA A 31 0.16 19.04 -6.17
N LEU A 32 -0.36 18.48 -5.08
CA LEU A 32 0.04 18.81 -3.71
C LEU A 32 1.13 17.89 -3.20
N LYS A 33 1.30 16.71 -3.81
CA LYS A 33 2.10 15.60 -3.28
C LYS A 33 1.64 15.22 -1.88
N THR A 34 0.33 15.15 -1.69
CA THR A 34 -0.29 14.90 -0.40
C THR A 34 -1.32 13.78 -0.53
N MET A 35 -1.22 12.80 0.37
CA MET A 35 -2.22 11.78 0.63
C MET A 35 -3.19 12.30 1.69
N PHE A 36 -4.48 12.27 1.39
CA PHE A 36 -5.53 12.60 2.34
C PHE A 36 -6.16 11.30 2.83
N LEU A 37 -6.27 11.15 4.15
CA LEU A 37 -6.86 9.98 4.79
C LEU A 37 -7.95 10.42 5.75
N SER A 38 -9.09 9.72 5.73
CA SER A 38 -10.15 9.89 6.73
C SER A 38 -9.62 9.55 8.13
N ASP A 39 -10.03 10.32 9.14
CA ASP A 39 -9.73 10.05 10.54
C ASP A 39 -10.29 8.71 11.06
N ALA A 40 -11.29 8.15 10.37
CA ALA A 40 -11.82 6.81 10.62
C ALA A 40 -10.82 5.68 10.29
N ILE A 41 -9.83 5.93 9.42
CA ILE A 41 -8.78 4.96 9.10
C ILE A 41 -7.80 4.89 10.27
N SER A 42 -7.74 3.73 10.91
CA SER A 42 -6.84 3.49 12.05
C SER A 42 -5.37 3.70 11.66
N ASP A 43 -4.60 4.27 12.60
CA ASP A 43 -3.18 4.59 12.40
C ASP A 43 -2.36 3.43 11.80
N GLU A 44 -2.64 2.20 12.25
CA GLU A 44 -1.99 0.97 11.77
C GLU A 44 -2.26 0.64 10.29
N LYS A 45 -3.37 1.13 9.72
CA LYS A 45 -3.76 0.90 8.32
C LYS A 45 -3.42 2.05 7.39
N ARG A 46 -3.14 3.24 7.91
CA ARG A 46 -2.94 4.44 7.09
C ARG A 46 -1.87 4.29 6.03
N VAL A 47 -0.71 3.74 6.40
CA VAL A 47 0.38 3.47 5.44
C VAL A 47 -0.04 2.44 4.39
N GLN A 48 -0.77 1.39 4.80
CA GLN A 48 -1.26 0.36 3.90
C GLN A 48 -2.21 0.95 2.84
N VAL A 49 -3.23 1.70 3.29
CA VAL A 49 -4.19 2.38 2.42
C VAL A 49 -3.49 3.39 1.51
N ALA A 50 -2.62 4.23 2.08
CA ALA A 50 -1.87 5.21 1.30
C ALA A 50 -1.06 4.57 0.16
N LEU A 51 -0.36 3.46 0.43
CA LEU A 51 0.41 2.77 -0.60
C LEU A 51 -0.47 2.14 -1.69
N HIS A 52 -1.68 1.67 -1.34
CA HIS A 52 -2.66 1.21 -2.32
C HIS A 52 -3.11 2.38 -3.22
N GLU A 53 -3.51 3.51 -2.63
CA GLU A 53 -3.90 4.71 -3.38
C GLU A 53 -2.79 5.24 -4.30
N ILE A 54 -1.53 5.21 -3.85
CA ILE A 54 -0.37 5.54 -4.70
C ILE A 54 -0.25 4.58 -5.90
N GLY A 55 -0.66 3.32 -5.74
CA GLY A 55 -0.74 2.36 -6.83
C GLY A 55 -1.69 2.80 -7.95
N HIS A 56 -2.71 3.59 -7.64
CA HIS A 56 -3.65 4.13 -8.63
C HIS A 56 -3.14 5.35 -9.40
N ARG A 57 -1.99 5.94 -9.05
CA ARG A 57 -1.53 7.23 -9.61
C ARG A 57 -1.41 7.26 -11.15
N ASN A 58 -1.24 6.10 -11.79
CA ASN A 58 -1.06 5.96 -13.23
C ASN A 58 -2.31 5.38 -13.94
N HIS A 59 -3.38 5.08 -13.20
CA HIS A 59 -4.62 4.58 -13.77
C HIS A 59 -5.47 5.75 -14.25
N ALA A 60 -5.57 5.92 -15.57
CA ALA A 60 -6.53 6.86 -16.14
C ALA A 60 -7.97 6.44 -15.80
N PRO A 61 -8.92 7.38 -15.62
CA PRO A 61 -10.31 7.05 -15.27
C PRO A 61 -10.96 6.03 -16.22
N ASP A 62 -10.76 6.18 -17.53
CA ASP A 62 -11.31 5.26 -18.54
C ASP A 62 -10.72 3.84 -18.40
N THR A 63 -9.43 3.75 -18.08
CA THR A 63 -8.76 2.46 -17.83
C THR A 63 -9.34 1.79 -16.59
N TYR A 64 -9.54 2.55 -15.52
CA TYR A 64 -10.14 2.04 -14.29
C TYR A 64 -11.58 1.56 -14.53
N GLN A 65 -12.38 2.33 -15.28
CA GLN A 65 -13.76 1.97 -15.61
C GLN A 65 -13.85 0.67 -16.40
N LEU A 66 -12.93 0.44 -17.36
CA LEU A 66 -12.93 -0.75 -18.21
C LEU A 66 -12.26 -1.97 -17.56
N PHE A 67 -11.23 -1.75 -16.74
CA PHE A 67 -10.34 -2.79 -16.20
C PHE A 67 -10.17 -2.67 -14.68
N ARG A 68 -11.27 -2.42 -13.96
CA ARG A 68 -11.27 -2.19 -12.50
C ARG A 68 -10.44 -3.22 -11.75
N GLU A 69 -10.77 -4.51 -11.88
CA GLU A 69 -10.07 -5.59 -11.15
C GLU A 69 -8.56 -5.61 -11.42
N LYS A 70 -8.15 -5.32 -12.66
CA LYS A 70 -6.73 -5.22 -13.01
C LYS A 70 -6.07 -4.06 -12.25
N CYS A 71 -6.72 -2.90 -12.24
CA CYS A 71 -6.19 -1.71 -11.56
C CYS A 71 -6.08 -1.94 -10.03
N GLU A 72 -7.08 -2.59 -9.42
CA GLU A 72 -7.05 -2.97 -8.00
C GLU A 72 -5.91 -3.96 -7.69
N LEU A 73 -5.69 -4.94 -8.56
CA LEU A 73 -4.58 -5.89 -8.42
C LEU A 73 -3.21 -5.19 -8.57
N GLU A 74 -3.08 -4.25 -9.51
CA GLU A 74 -1.87 -3.44 -9.68
C GLU A 74 -1.61 -2.54 -8.45
N ALA A 75 -2.65 -1.95 -7.87
CA ALA A 75 -2.56 -1.15 -6.66
C ALA A 75 -2.20 -1.99 -5.42
N ASN A 76 -2.84 -3.15 -5.25
CA ASN A 76 -2.50 -4.13 -4.20
C ASN A 76 -1.05 -4.60 -4.33
N ARG A 77 -0.58 -4.87 -5.54
CA ARG A 77 0.82 -5.26 -5.77
C ARG A 77 1.79 -4.14 -5.41
N ASN A 78 1.48 -2.88 -5.75
CA ASN A 78 2.28 -1.72 -5.34
C ASN A 78 2.37 -1.62 -3.80
N MET A 79 1.24 -1.77 -3.11
CA MET A 79 1.20 -1.81 -1.65
C MET A 79 2.06 -2.94 -1.08
N ILE A 80 1.89 -4.17 -1.57
CA ILE A 80 2.66 -5.35 -1.13
C ILE A 80 4.16 -5.14 -1.36
N HIS A 81 4.55 -4.62 -2.52
CA HIS A 81 5.95 -4.35 -2.86
C HIS A 81 6.63 -3.46 -1.81
N HIS A 82 6.01 -2.32 -1.49
CA HIS A 82 6.58 -1.36 -0.55
C HIS A 82 6.59 -1.87 0.90
N LEU A 83 5.54 -2.58 1.31
CA LEU A 83 5.50 -3.21 2.63
C LEU A 83 6.57 -4.31 2.75
N MET A 84 6.70 -5.17 1.73
CA MET A 84 7.72 -6.21 1.66
C MET A 84 9.12 -5.61 1.77
N LYS A 85 9.41 -4.60 0.93
CA LYS A 85 10.71 -3.93 0.96
C LYS A 85 11.03 -3.37 2.35
N ALA A 86 10.07 -2.72 3.00
CA ALA A 86 10.27 -2.16 4.33
C ALA A 86 10.51 -3.24 5.40
N GLU A 87 9.88 -4.41 5.32
CA GLU A 87 10.14 -5.53 6.24
C GLU A 87 11.52 -6.14 5.98
N LEU A 88 11.94 -6.25 4.72
CA LEU A 88 13.26 -6.78 4.36
C LEU A 88 14.40 -5.81 4.73
N ASP A 89 14.20 -4.50 4.58
CA ASP A 89 15.19 -3.47 4.94
C ASP A 89 15.56 -3.49 6.44
N ILE A 90 14.67 -4.00 7.31
CA ILE A 90 14.89 -4.13 8.76
C ILE A 90 15.19 -5.57 9.20
N ALA A 91 15.07 -6.55 8.30
CA ALA A 91 15.32 -7.95 8.64
C ALA A 91 16.83 -8.21 8.79
N GLU A 92 17.23 -8.84 9.89
CA GLU A 92 18.63 -9.26 10.08
C GLU A 92 19.03 -10.36 9.08
N ASP A 93 18.09 -11.26 8.77
CA ASP A 93 18.25 -12.32 7.79
C ASP A 93 16.97 -12.46 6.96
N ALA A 94 17.04 -11.96 5.72
CA ALA A 94 15.93 -12.01 4.78
C ALA A 94 15.48 -13.44 4.46
N THR A 95 16.33 -14.46 4.63
CA THR A 95 15.98 -15.86 4.37
C THR A 95 15.00 -16.45 5.39
N THR A 96 14.81 -15.78 6.53
CA THR A 96 13.84 -16.16 7.56
C THR A 96 12.42 -15.66 7.29
N PHE A 97 12.22 -14.98 6.16
CA PHE A 97 10.92 -14.44 5.78
C PHE A 97 9.82 -15.52 5.76
N ASN A 98 8.72 -15.24 6.44
CA ASN A 98 7.53 -16.10 6.47
C ASN A 98 6.32 -15.35 5.90
N TYR A 99 5.91 -15.74 4.70
CA TYR A 99 4.81 -15.08 4.00
C TYR A 99 3.46 -15.21 4.74
N LEU A 100 3.25 -16.25 5.55
CA LEU A 100 2.01 -16.38 6.33
C LEU A 100 1.92 -15.31 7.41
N VAL A 101 3.03 -15.06 8.11
CA VAL A 101 3.12 -14.00 9.14
C VAL A 101 2.95 -12.62 8.50
N PHE A 102 3.56 -12.41 7.33
CA PHE A 102 3.39 -11.16 6.58
C PHE A 102 1.92 -10.94 6.15
N MET A 103 1.28 -11.95 5.57
CA MET A 103 -0.12 -11.86 5.16
C MET A 103 -1.07 -11.64 6.34
N GLU A 104 -0.83 -12.31 7.47
CA GLU A 104 -1.60 -12.11 8.70
C GLU A 104 -1.46 -10.68 9.23
N LYS A 105 -0.23 -10.18 9.34
CA LYS A 105 0.08 -8.82 9.81
C LYS A 105 -0.63 -7.74 8.99
N TYR A 106 -0.69 -7.92 7.67
CA TYR A 106 -1.31 -6.95 6.76
C TYR A 106 -2.74 -7.32 6.34
N ASN A 107 -3.35 -8.31 6.98
CA ASN A 107 -4.72 -8.75 6.72
C ASN A 107 -5.00 -9.07 5.23
N LEU A 108 -4.01 -9.66 4.56
CA LEU A 108 -4.07 -10.10 3.16
C LEU A 108 -4.71 -11.50 3.10
N LYS A 109 -5.73 -11.70 2.27
CA LYS A 109 -6.63 -12.87 2.39
C LYS A 109 -6.87 -13.64 1.10
N THR A 110 -6.49 -13.09 -0.04
CA THR A 110 -6.82 -13.67 -1.35
C THR A 110 -5.66 -14.53 -1.88
N ILE A 111 -5.98 -15.43 -2.82
CA ILE A 111 -4.96 -16.19 -3.55
C ILE A 111 -4.06 -15.25 -4.37
N ALA A 112 -4.62 -14.15 -4.87
CA ALA A 112 -3.85 -13.13 -5.58
C ALA A 112 -2.82 -12.46 -4.66
N ASP A 113 -3.21 -12.10 -3.43
CA ASP A 113 -2.28 -11.54 -2.44
C ASP A 113 -1.15 -12.52 -2.13
N GLU A 114 -1.47 -13.80 -1.91
CA GLU A 114 -0.48 -14.83 -1.61
C GLU A 114 0.56 -14.96 -2.74
N ILE A 115 0.11 -14.97 -3.99
CA ILE A 115 0.98 -15.02 -5.16
C ILE A 115 1.86 -13.76 -5.22
N MET A 116 1.26 -12.57 -5.09
CA MET A 116 2.01 -11.31 -5.13
C MET A 116 3.05 -11.20 -4.02
N VAL A 117 2.72 -11.60 -2.79
CA VAL A 117 3.67 -11.60 -1.66
C VAL A 117 4.88 -12.48 -1.96
N LYS A 118 4.66 -13.69 -2.49
CA LYS A 118 5.75 -14.61 -2.85
C LYS A 118 6.59 -14.07 -4.01
N GLU A 119 5.95 -13.51 -5.03
CA GLU A 119 6.65 -12.94 -6.18
C GLU A 119 7.48 -11.70 -5.80
N GLU A 120 6.91 -10.77 -5.04
CA GLU A 120 7.62 -9.55 -4.60
C GLU A 120 8.78 -9.87 -3.65
N TYR A 121 8.60 -10.83 -2.74
CA TYR A 121 9.70 -11.32 -1.90
C TYR A 121 10.87 -11.81 -2.76
N LEU A 122 10.61 -12.71 -3.71
CA LEU A 122 11.65 -13.25 -4.59
C LEU A 122 12.26 -12.17 -5.49
N ALA A 123 11.47 -11.23 -5.98
CA ALA A 123 11.94 -10.14 -6.83
C ALA A 123 12.89 -9.19 -6.09
N LEU A 124 12.67 -8.94 -4.80
CA LEU A 124 13.49 -8.03 -3.98
C LEU A 124 14.79 -8.66 -3.46
N LEU A 125 14.94 -9.98 -3.52
CA LEU A 125 16.17 -10.69 -3.16
C LEU A 125 17.18 -10.84 -4.30
N ASN A 126 16.74 -10.64 -5.55
CA ASN A 126 17.57 -10.76 -6.75
C ASN A 126 18.03 -9.38 -7.24
#